data_AF-A0A730K935-F1
#
_entry.id   AF-A0A730K935-F1
#
_cell.length_a   1.000
_cell.length_b   1.000
_cell.length_c   1.000
_cell.angle_alpha   90.00
_cell.angle_beta   90.00
_cell.angle_gamma   90.00
#
_symmetry.space_group_name_H-M   'P 1'
#
loop_
_entity.id
_entity.type
_entity.pdbx_description
1 polymer ?
#
loop_
_entity_poly.entity_id
_entity_poly.type
_entity_poly.pdbx_seq_one_letter_code
_entity_poly.pdbx_strand_id
1 'polypeptide(L)'
;MMKRTISALALAFVASSAFASGVVTVFTHGNSEPKTLTGAERLLDLVGQPRLAMSWWPAAVIGEEQATVTARQQQQELLGRLTALSAEEDGDAAAAINTLRRQIQAVKVTGRQFVNLDPDVVRVSERGNPPLQGNYTLWVGPQPTQVTIFGLISQPGNQPFVPGRDVASYLEGQRLLSGADRSYAWVVYPDGRSQKAPVAYWNKRHIEPMPGSIIFVGFADSLWRGTPEAMNADILHTLTQRIPE
;
A
#
# COMPACT_ATOMS: atom_id res chain seq x y z
N MET A 1 -57.43 51.73 18.80
CA MET A 1 -56.46 50.61 18.88
C MET A 1 -56.13 50.13 17.46
N MET A 2 -55.02 50.58 16.88
CA MET A 2 -54.55 50.13 15.56
C MET A 2 -53.54 49.01 15.75
N LYS A 3 -53.81 47.82 15.18
CA LYS A 3 -52.89 46.68 15.21
C LYS A 3 -51.89 46.80 14.05
N ARG A 4 -50.61 46.93 14.37
CA ARG A 4 -49.50 46.88 13.41
C ARG A 4 -49.13 45.42 13.16
N THR A 5 -49.23 44.97 11.93
CA THR A 5 -48.68 43.67 11.49
C THR A 5 -47.26 43.89 10.99
N ILE A 6 -46.29 43.24 11.62
CA ILE A 6 -44.88 43.21 11.19
C ILE A 6 -44.72 41.90 10.42
N SER A 7 -44.48 41.99 9.11
CA SER A 7 -44.09 40.83 8.30
C SER A 7 -42.57 40.69 8.34
N ALA A 8 -42.06 39.60 8.93
CA ALA A 8 -40.64 39.26 8.92
C ALA A 8 -40.34 38.46 7.64
N LEU A 9 -39.49 39.01 6.78
CA LEU A 9 -38.99 38.35 5.58
C LEU A 9 -37.76 37.51 5.97
N ALA A 10 -37.91 36.19 6.01
CA ALA A 10 -36.80 35.26 6.24
C ALA A 10 -36.06 35.00 4.93
N LEU A 11 -34.85 35.56 4.79
CA LEU A 11 -33.96 35.28 3.66
C LEU A 11 -33.18 34.00 3.96
N ALA A 12 -33.62 32.87 3.39
CA ALA A 12 -32.88 31.61 3.46
C ALA A 12 -31.68 31.66 2.48
N PHE A 13 -30.48 31.81 3.02
CA PHE A 13 -29.23 31.63 2.28
C PHE A 13 -29.08 30.12 2.00
N VAL A 14 -29.43 29.69 0.79
CA VAL A 14 -29.03 28.37 0.28
C VAL A 14 -27.57 28.48 -0.09
N ALA A 15 -26.68 28.11 0.83
CA ALA A 15 -25.26 27.95 0.53
C ALA A 15 -25.13 26.72 -0.39
N SER A 16 -25.08 26.96 -1.70
CA SER A 16 -24.69 25.95 -2.68
C SER A 16 -23.24 25.56 -2.37
N SER A 17 -23.04 24.41 -1.72
CA SER A 17 -21.73 23.79 -1.62
C SER A 17 -21.30 23.38 -3.02
N ALA A 18 -20.56 24.25 -3.70
CA ALA A 18 -19.82 23.87 -4.88
C ALA A 18 -18.76 22.85 -4.43
N PHE A 19 -19.03 21.56 -4.63
CA PHE A 19 -18.01 20.54 -4.49
C PHE A 19 -16.94 20.87 -5.53
N ALA A 20 -15.77 21.32 -5.06
CA ALA A 20 -14.65 21.57 -5.95
C ALA A 20 -14.29 20.26 -6.66
N SER A 21 -14.17 20.32 -7.99
CA SER A 21 -13.70 19.20 -8.80
C SER A 21 -12.33 18.73 -8.30
N GLY A 22 -12.06 17.42 -8.42
CA GLY A 22 -10.85 16.79 -7.91
C GLY A 22 -9.59 17.38 -8.52
N VAL A 23 -8.58 17.59 -7.67
CA VAL A 23 -7.22 17.94 -8.05
C VAL A 23 -6.32 16.75 -7.78
N VAL A 24 -5.65 16.25 -8.81
CA VAL A 24 -4.77 15.07 -8.72
C VAL A 24 -3.35 15.44 -9.08
N THR A 25 -2.44 15.33 -8.13
CA THR A 25 -0.99 15.46 -8.36
C THR A 25 -0.44 14.12 -8.82
N VAL A 26 0.09 14.04 -10.03
CA VAL A 26 0.57 12.79 -10.63
C VAL A 26 2.10 12.72 -10.60
N PHE A 27 2.62 11.75 -9.88
CA PHE A 27 4.02 11.33 -9.91
C PHE A 27 4.17 10.15 -10.86
N THR A 28 4.92 10.35 -11.94
CA THR A 28 5.27 9.28 -12.87
C THR A 28 6.69 8.82 -12.60
N HIS A 29 6.90 7.51 -12.46
CA HIS A 29 8.24 6.93 -12.30
C HIS A 29 9.18 7.42 -13.40
N GLY A 30 10.39 7.83 -13.02
CA GLY A 30 11.40 8.40 -13.93
C GLY A 30 11.25 9.91 -14.22
N ASN A 31 10.17 10.55 -13.77
CA ASN A 31 9.99 12.01 -13.87
C ASN A 31 10.15 12.66 -12.49
N SER A 32 11.02 13.66 -12.39
CA SER A 32 11.28 14.39 -11.14
C SER A 32 10.21 15.41 -10.79
N GLU A 33 9.47 15.91 -11.78
CA GLU A 33 8.43 16.93 -11.58
C GLU A 33 7.03 16.32 -11.66
N PRO A 34 6.23 16.42 -10.58
CA PRO A 34 4.85 15.97 -10.63
C PRO A 34 4.01 16.88 -11.53
N LYS A 35 2.97 16.30 -12.16
CA LYS A 35 2.02 17.04 -13.00
C LYS A 35 0.66 17.09 -12.34
N THR A 36 0.06 18.27 -12.29
CA THR A 36 -1.27 18.44 -11.71
C THR A 36 -2.36 18.25 -12.78
N LEU A 37 -3.36 17.43 -12.46
CA LEU A 37 -4.63 17.38 -13.17
C LEU A 37 -5.67 18.13 -12.33
N THR A 38 -6.26 19.17 -12.90
CA THR A 38 -7.37 19.91 -12.30
C THR A 38 -8.65 19.62 -13.05
N GLY A 39 -9.80 19.65 -12.36
CA GLY A 39 -11.08 19.51 -13.04
C GLY A 39 -11.48 18.05 -13.33
N ALA A 40 -10.87 17.07 -12.66
CA ALA A 40 -11.29 15.68 -12.76
C ALA A 40 -12.50 15.47 -11.85
N GLU A 41 -13.68 15.27 -12.43
CA GLU A 41 -14.91 15.07 -11.65
C GLU A 41 -15.03 13.63 -11.15
N ARG A 42 -14.50 12.67 -11.92
CA ARG A 42 -14.54 11.25 -11.60
C ARG A 42 -13.23 10.55 -11.91
N LEU A 43 -13.09 9.34 -11.36
CA LEU A 43 -11.89 8.52 -11.53
C LEU A 43 -11.56 8.25 -13.01
N LEU A 44 -12.59 8.09 -13.87
CA LEU A 44 -12.42 7.91 -15.31
C LEU A 44 -11.70 9.09 -15.97
N ASP A 45 -11.91 10.31 -15.49
CA ASP A 45 -11.25 11.52 -16.03
C ASP A 45 -9.75 11.52 -15.72
N LEU A 46 -9.33 10.78 -14.69
CA LEU A 46 -7.93 10.58 -14.34
C LEU A 46 -7.31 9.42 -15.14
N VAL A 47 -7.90 8.22 -15.04
CA VAL A 47 -7.31 7.01 -15.64
C VAL A 47 -7.43 6.98 -17.17
N GLY A 48 -8.39 7.73 -17.73
CA GLY A 48 -8.59 7.90 -19.16
C GLY A 48 -7.63 8.90 -19.84
N GLN A 49 -6.76 9.58 -19.09
CA GLN A 49 -5.83 10.57 -19.64
C GLN A 49 -4.85 9.93 -20.64
N PRO A 50 -4.74 10.43 -21.89
CA PRO A 50 -3.85 9.83 -22.90
C PRO A 50 -2.38 9.75 -22.46
N ARG A 51 -1.93 10.72 -21.66
CA ARG A 51 -0.57 10.76 -21.09
C ARG A 51 -0.26 9.64 -20.10
N LEU A 52 -1.30 8.96 -19.57
CA LEU A 52 -1.17 7.83 -18.64
C LEU A 52 -1.44 6.48 -19.32
N ALA A 53 -1.69 6.45 -20.62
CA ALA A 53 -2.12 5.23 -21.33
C ALA A 53 -1.10 4.07 -21.25
N MET A 54 0.20 4.37 -21.13
CA MET A 54 1.28 3.37 -21.03
C MET A 54 1.59 2.93 -19.59
N SER A 55 0.74 3.32 -18.63
CA SER A 55 0.93 3.02 -17.22
C SER A 55 0.58 1.57 -16.88
N TRP A 56 1.35 0.98 -15.95
CA TRP A 56 1.00 -0.28 -15.33
C TRP A 56 0.08 -0.07 -14.13
N TRP A 57 -1.23 -0.08 -14.40
CA TRP A 57 -2.27 0.19 -13.40
C TRP A 57 -2.31 -0.75 -12.18
N PRO A 58 -1.96 -2.05 -12.27
CA PRO A 58 -1.92 -2.89 -11.08
C PRO A 58 -0.98 -2.39 -9.99
N ALA A 59 0.10 -1.70 -10.35
CA ALA A 59 1.03 -1.10 -9.38
C ALA A 59 0.72 0.37 -9.06
N ALA A 60 -0.25 0.99 -9.74
CA ALA A 60 -0.61 2.37 -9.48
C ALA A 60 -1.24 2.52 -8.09
N VAL A 61 -0.95 3.64 -7.44
CA VAL A 61 -1.49 3.97 -6.12
C VAL A 61 -2.06 5.37 -6.18
N ILE A 62 -3.32 5.51 -5.78
CA ILE A 62 -3.91 6.81 -5.49
C ILE A 62 -4.04 6.95 -3.98
N GLY A 63 -3.65 8.10 -3.45
CA GLY A 63 -3.69 8.37 -2.02
C GLY A 63 -4.26 9.74 -1.71
N GLU A 64 -4.79 9.85 -0.50
CA GLU A 64 -5.28 11.10 0.08
C GLU A 64 -4.27 11.63 1.11
N GLU A 65 -4.24 12.96 1.28
CA GLU A 65 -3.29 13.61 2.19
C GLU A 65 -3.52 13.18 3.65
N GLN A 66 -4.77 13.25 4.13
CA GLN A 66 -5.07 12.88 5.51
C GLN A 66 -4.82 11.40 5.78
N ALA A 67 -5.19 10.53 4.83
CA ALA A 67 -4.90 9.10 4.93
C ALA A 67 -3.37 8.83 4.92
N THR A 68 -2.60 9.66 4.22
CA THR A 68 -1.12 9.58 4.22
C THR A 68 -0.54 9.96 5.58
N VAL A 69 -1.11 10.93 6.27
CA VAL A 69 -0.74 11.25 7.66
C VAL A 69 -1.00 10.05 8.57
N THR A 70 -2.18 9.43 8.47
CA THR A 70 -2.54 8.23 9.25
C THR A 70 -1.61 7.05 8.94
N ALA A 71 -1.32 6.77 7.66
CA ALA A 71 -0.40 5.71 7.25
C ALA A 71 1.01 5.89 7.86
N ARG A 72 1.53 7.12 7.84
CA ARG A 72 2.84 7.44 8.44
C ARG A 72 2.82 7.31 9.95
N GLN A 73 1.73 7.69 10.61
CA GLN A 73 1.58 7.51 12.05
C GLN A 73 1.58 6.01 12.41
N GLN A 74 0.79 5.20 11.69
CA GLN A 74 0.73 3.74 11.87
C GLN A 74 2.11 3.08 11.67
N GLN A 75 2.85 3.51 10.64
CA GLN A 75 4.22 3.04 10.42
C GLN A 75 5.14 3.38 11.60
N GLN A 76 5.03 4.59 12.17
CA GLN A 76 5.86 4.97 13.33
C GLN A 76 5.49 4.20 14.60
N GLU A 77 4.21 3.96 14.84
CA GLU A 77 3.74 3.11 15.94
C GLU A 77 4.28 1.68 15.79
N LEU A 78 4.26 1.12 14.58
CA LEU A 78 4.86 -0.18 14.27
C LEU A 78 6.38 -0.19 14.55
N LEU A 79 7.11 0.84 14.11
CA LEU A 79 8.54 0.97 14.38
C LEU A 79 8.84 1.06 15.89
N GLY A 80 7.99 1.75 16.66
CA GLY A 80 8.08 1.82 18.11
C GLY A 80 7.88 0.46 18.77
N ARG A 81 6.88 -0.31 18.33
CA ARG A 81 6.62 -1.67 18.82
C ARG A 81 7.74 -2.65 18.49
N LEU A 82 8.31 -2.58 17.29
CA LEU A 82 9.49 -3.38 16.92
C LEU A 82 10.72 -3.01 17.75
N THR A 83 10.85 -1.73 18.14
CA THR A 83 11.93 -1.29 19.03
C THR A 83 11.78 -1.91 20.42
N ALA A 84 10.58 -1.83 21.01
CA ALA A 84 10.27 -2.45 22.30
C ALA A 84 10.51 -3.98 22.27
N LEU A 85 9.98 -4.66 21.24
CA LEU A 85 10.18 -6.10 21.07
C LEU A 85 11.67 -6.46 20.97
N SER A 86 12.47 -5.67 20.26
CA SER A 86 13.91 -5.93 20.16
C SER A 86 14.69 -5.72 21.46
N ALA A 87 14.13 -4.98 22.42
CA ALA A 87 14.75 -4.73 23.72
C ALA A 87 14.41 -5.79 24.77
N GLU A 88 13.34 -6.55 24.55
CA GLU A 88 12.93 -7.69 25.39
C GLU A 88 13.64 -9.00 25.00
N GLU A 89 14.31 -9.00 23.86
CA GLU A 89 14.98 -10.15 23.24
C GLU A 89 16.50 -9.97 23.27
N ASP A 90 17.24 -11.08 23.22
CA ASP A 90 18.70 -11.07 23.26
C ASP A 90 19.32 -11.67 21.98
N GLY A 91 20.58 -11.32 21.72
CA GLY A 91 21.41 -11.92 20.67
C GLY A 91 20.81 -11.84 19.26
N ASP A 92 20.75 -12.99 18.58
CA ASP A 92 20.32 -13.09 17.18
C ASP A 92 18.85 -12.68 16.96
N ALA A 93 17.99 -12.83 17.97
CA ALA A 93 16.58 -12.43 17.88
C ALA A 93 16.44 -10.90 17.80
N ALA A 94 17.08 -10.18 18.73
CA ALA A 94 17.13 -8.72 18.71
C ALA A 94 17.76 -8.17 17.42
N ALA A 95 18.81 -8.82 16.92
CA ALA A 95 19.45 -8.44 15.65
C ALA A 95 18.53 -8.64 14.43
N ALA A 96 17.75 -9.73 14.41
CA ALA A 96 16.78 -10.01 13.37
C ALA A 96 15.65 -8.98 13.35
N ILE A 97 15.07 -8.67 14.51
CA ILE A 97 14.02 -7.64 14.66
C ILE A 97 14.54 -6.27 14.22
N ASN A 98 15.74 -5.88 14.63
CA ASN A 98 16.34 -4.61 14.22
C ASN A 98 16.60 -4.54 12.71
N THR A 99 16.91 -5.67 12.07
CA THR A 99 17.07 -5.74 10.62
C THR A 99 15.74 -5.54 9.90
N LEU A 100 14.66 -6.17 10.39
CA LEU A 100 13.31 -5.93 9.88
C LEU A 100 12.86 -4.48 10.08
N ARG A 101 13.12 -3.91 11.26
CA ARG A 101 12.81 -2.51 11.58
C ARG A 101 13.44 -1.54 10.58
N ARG A 102 14.72 -1.74 10.22
CA ARG A 102 15.40 -0.92 9.19
C ARG A 102 14.76 -1.06 7.82
N GLN A 103 14.33 -2.27 7.44
CA GLN A 103 13.60 -2.48 6.18
C GLN A 103 12.27 -1.69 6.17
N ILE A 104 11.47 -1.79 7.25
CA ILE A 104 10.20 -1.07 7.37
C ILE A 104 10.40 0.45 7.37
N GLN A 105 11.46 0.94 8.01
CA GLN A 105 11.79 2.37 8.04
C GLN A 105 12.10 2.93 6.65
N ALA A 106 12.63 2.11 5.73
CA ALA A 106 12.92 2.52 4.36
C ALA A 106 11.68 2.58 3.45
N VAL A 107 10.57 1.93 3.86
CA VAL A 107 9.33 1.92 3.08
C VAL A 107 8.70 3.30 3.10
N LYS A 108 8.50 3.90 1.93
CA LYS A 108 7.71 5.13 1.80
C LYS A 108 6.23 4.75 1.73
N VAL A 109 5.44 5.19 2.70
CA VAL A 109 4.01 4.91 2.77
C VAL A 109 3.17 6.10 2.33
N THR A 110 2.00 5.79 1.78
CA THR A 110 0.93 6.73 1.46
C THR A 110 -0.42 6.15 1.91
N GLY A 111 -1.40 7.02 2.12
CA GLY A 111 -2.78 6.66 2.43
C GLY A 111 -3.50 6.12 1.21
N ARG A 112 -3.09 4.93 0.75
CA ARG A 112 -3.65 4.24 -0.41
C ARG A 112 -5.16 4.09 -0.29
N GLN A 113 -5.86 4.57 -1.30
CA GLN A 113 -7.27 4.26 -1.50
C GLN A 113 -7.37 2.95 -2.28
N PHE A 114 -8.10 1.97 -1.74
CA PHE A 114 -8.31 0.67 -2.37
C PHE A 114 -9.43 0.75 -3.41
N VAL A 115 -9.18 1.51 -4.47
CA VAL A 115 -10.03 1.61 -5.66
C VAL A 115 -9.33 0.97 -6.85
N ASN A 116 -10.11 0.39 -7.77
CA ASN A 116 -9.54 -0.16 -8.99
C ASN A 116 -9.18 0.99 -9.95
N LEU A 117 -7.90 1.10 -10.31
CA LEU A 117 -7.37 2.14 -11.20
C LEU A 117 -7.28 1.69 -12.65
N ASP A 118 -7.62 0.43 -12.96
CA ASP A 118 -7.62 -0.09 -14.32
C ASP A 118 -8.69 0.64 -15.17
N PRO A 119 -8.30 1.37 -16.24
CA PRO A 119 -9.23 2.09 -17.10
C PRO A 119 -10.34 1.20 -17.68
N ASP A 120 -10.03 -0.07 -17.97
CA ASP A 120 -11.01 -0.98 -18.55
C ASP A 120 -12.07 -1.39 -17.53
N VAL A 121 -11.70 -1.51 -16.25
CA VAL A 121 -12.66 -1.77 -15.17
C VAL A 121 -13.47 -0.52 -14.82
N VAL A 122 -12.81 0.63 -14.74
CA VAL A 122 -13.45 1.92 -14.39
C VAL A 122 -14.52 2.31 -15.43
N ARG A 123 -14.32 1.97 -16.71
CA ARG A 123 -15.26 2.27 -17.79
C ARG A 123 -16.55 1.45 -17.75
N VAL A 124 -16.52 0.24 -17.20
CA VAL A 124 -17.60 -0.74 -17.37
C VAL A 124 -18.70 -0.62 -16.31
N SER A 125 -18.42 -0.05 -15.13
CA SER A 125 -19.38 0.05 -14.04
C SER A 125 -19.44 1.46 -13.45
N GLU A 126 -20.64 1.99 -13.23
CA GLU A 126 -20.84 3.26 -12.51
C GLU A 126 -20.20 3.24 -11.12
N ARG A 127 -20.24 2.10 -10.42
CA ARG A 127 -19.58 1.92 -9.11
C ARG A 127 -18.06 1.89 -9.21
N GLY A 128 -17.52 1.53 -10.37
CA GLY A 128 -16.08 1.58 -10.67
C GLY A 128 -15.57 2.98 -10.97
N ASN A 129 -16.47 3.98 -11.10
CA ASN A 129 -16.13 5.35 -11.44
C ASN A 129 -16.55 6.34 -10.34
N PRO A 130 -15.93 6.28 -9.13
CA PRO A 130 -16.25 7.15 -8.02
C PRO A 130 -15.95 8.63 -8.36
N PRO A 131 -16.68 9.57 -7.76
CA PRO A 131 -16.37 10.99 -7.88
C PRO A 131 -15.02 11.30 -7.22
N LEU A 132 -14.27 12.23 -7.78
CA LEU A 132 -13.05 12.77 -7.17
C LEU A 132 -13.40 14.13 -6.57
N GLN A 133 -13.39 14.22 -5.24
CA GLN A 133 -13.73 15.44 -4.51
C GLN A 133 -12.60 15.77 -3.54
N GLY A 134 -11.77 16.74 -3.89
CA GLY A 134 -10.61 17.14 -3.09
C GLY A 134 -9.27 16.83 -3.74
N ASN A 135 -8.24 16.72 -2.90
CA ASN A 135 -6.85 16.63 -3.34
C ASN A 135 -6.34 15.19 -3.22
N TYR A 136 -5.89 14.64 -4.35
CA TYR A 136 -5.33 13.31 -4.45
C TYR A 136 -3.91 13.35 -4.96
N THR A 137 -3.14 12.33 -4.64
CA THR A 137 -1.85 12.06 -5.26
C THR A 137 -1.88 10.71 -5.93
N LEU A 138 -1.47 10.64 -7.19
CA LEU A 138 -1.35 9.42 -7.97
C LEU A 138 0.14 9.11 -8.17
N TRP A 139 0.56 7.90 -7.79
CA TRP A 139 1.85 7.33 -8.15
C TRP A 139 1.64 6.26 -9.20
N VAL A 140 2.33 6.39 -10.33
CA VAL A 140 2.15 5.52 -11.48
C VAL A 140 3.47 5.35 -12.25
N GLY A 141 3.65 4.23 -12.94
CA GLY A 141 4.89 3.94 -13.65
C GLY A 141 4.73 2.82 -14.67
N PRO A 142 5.83 2.43 -15.34
CA PRO A 142 5.86 1.26 -16.19
C PRO A 142 5.71 -0.02 -15.36
N GLN A 143 5.56 -1.15 -16.03
CA GLN A 143 5.54 -2.45 -15.37
C GLN A 143 6.87 -2.69 -14.65
N PRO A 144 6.87 -3.01 -13.34
CA PRO A 144 8.09 -3.37 -12.64
C PRO A 144 8.74 -4.62 -13.24
N THR A 145 10.06 -4.74 -13.14
CA THR A 145 10.82 -5.90 -13.65
C THR A 145 11.38 -6.79 -12.54
N GLN A 146 10.94 -6.57 -11.31
CA GLN A 146 11.50 -7.19 -10.10
C GLN A 146 10.42 -7.55 -9.09
N VAL A 147 10.76 -8.46 -8.19
CA VAL A 147 10.07 -8.69 -6.92
C VAL A 147 10.98 -8.28 -5.79
N THR A 148 10.42 -7.92 -4.63
CA THR A 148 11.22 -7.53 -3.46
C THR A 148 11.13 -8.60 -2.39
N ILE A 149 12.26 -9.13 -1.97
CA ILE A 149 12.37 -10.05 -0.83
C ILE A 149 12.50 -9.20 0.44
N PHE A 150 11.63 -9.46 1.41
CA PHE A 150 11.46 -8.64 2.60
C PHE A 150 11.27 -9.52 3.84
N GLY A 151 11.65 -9.02 5.01
CA GLY A 151 11.34 -9.70 6.26
C GLY A 151 12.56 -10.26 7.00
N LEU A 152 12.33 -11.32 7.77
CA LEU A 152 13.31 -12.00 8.61
C LEU A 152 14.18 -12.98 7.80
N ILE A 153 14.95 -12.41 6.88
CA ILE A 153 15.77 -13.15 5.92
C ILE A 153 17.16 -12.53 5.79
N SER A 154 18.17 -13.34 5.43
CA SER A 154 19.57 -12.91 5.41
C SER A 154 19.90 -11.87 4.36
N GLN A 155 19.24 -11.91 3.20
CA GLN A 155 19.52 -11.03 2.07
C GLN A 155 18.21 -10.45 1.51
N PRO A 156 17.58 -9.49 2.22
CA PRO A 156 16.43 -8.77 1.68
C PRO A 156 16.88 -7.86 0.52
N GLY A 157 15.96 -7.58 -0.40
CA GLY A 157 16.23 -6.72 -1.54
C GLY A 157 15.52 -7.17 -2.81
N ASN A 158 15.80 -6.47 -3.90
CA ASN A 158 15.17 -6.71 -5.18
C ASN A 158 15.79 -7.91 -5.90
N GLN A 159 14.94 -8.77 -6.45
CA GLN A 159 15.32 -9.88 -7.32
C GLN A 159 14.60 -9.75 -8.67
N PRO A 160 15.25 -10.10 -9.79
CA PRO A 160 14.60 -10.07 -11.10
C PRO A 160 13.33 -10.90 -11.12
N PHE A 161 12.26 -10.34 -11.68
CA PHE A 161 11.02 -11.07 -11.90
C PHE A 161 11.24 -12.10 -13.02
N VAL A 162 10.86 -13.34 -12.76
CA VAL A 162 10.91 -14.47 -13.70
C VAL A 162 9.50 -15.05 -13.85
N PRO A 163 8.90 -15.03 -15.05
CA PRO A 163 7.61 -15.67 -15.30
C PRO A 163 7.61 -17.16 -14.92
N GLY A 164 6.53 -17.63 -14.30
CA GLY A 164 6.40 -19.04 -13.89
C GLY A 164 7.19 -19.43 -12.63
N ARG A 165 8.02 -18.52 -12.07
CA ARG A 165 8.76 -18.79 -10.83
C ARG A 165 7.83 -18.61 -9.63
N ASP A 166 7.71 -19.64 -8.81
CA ASP A 166 6.90 -19.60 -7.58
C ASP A 166 7.61 -18.88 -6.43
N VAL A 167 6.82 -18.47 -5.43
CA VAL A 167 7.30 -17.79 -4.21
C VAL A 167 8.37 -18.59 -3.47
N ALA A 168 8.22 -19.90 -3.35
CA ALA A 168 9.18 -20.73 -2.61
C ALA A 168 10.55 -20.75 -3.30
N SER A 169 10.58 -20.75 -4.64
CA SER A 169 11.79 -20.72 -5.44
C SER A 169 12.51 -19.36 -5.41
N TYR A 170 11.83 -18.25 -5.09
CA TYR A 170 12.51 -16.99 -4.76
C TYR A 170 13.20 -17.03 -3.38
N LEU A 171 12.72 -17.88 -2.48
CA LEU A 171 13.29 -18.05 -1.13
C LEU A 171 14.32 -19.19 -1.06
N GLU A 172 14.50 -19.97 -2.12
CA GLU A 172 15.51 -21.01 -2.19
C GLU A 172 16.92 -20.42 -2.02
N GLY A 173 17.75 -21.06 -1.18
CA GLY A 173 19.10 -20.58 -0.87
C GLY A 173 19.17 -19.41 0.12
N GLN A 174 18.03 -18.81 0.49
CA GLN A 174 18.00 -17.78 1.52
C GLN A 174 18.07 -18.38 2.92
N ARG A 175 18.86 -17.76 3.80
CA ARG A 175 18.89 -18.14 5.21
C ARG A 175 17.86 -17.33 5.98
N LEU A 176 16.99 -18.02 6.70
CA LEU A 176 16.02 -17.39 7.61
C LEU A 176 16.73 -16.85 8.86
N LEU A 177 16.29 -15.69 9.34
CA LEU A 177 16.77 -15.12 10.60
C LEU A 177 16.02 -15.72 11.80
N SER A 178 16.52 -15.42 13.00
CA SER A 178 15.92 -15.91 14.24
C SER A 178 14.43 -15.52 14.35
N GLY A 179 13.60 -16.51 14.70
CA GLY A 179 12.15 -16.38 14.87
C GLY A 179 11.33 -16.12 13.60
N ALA A 180 11.92 -16.31 12.42
CA ALA A 180 11.21 -16.32 11.14
C ALA A 180 10.26 -17.53 11.00
N ASP A 181 9.13 -17.32 10.34
CA ASP A 181 8.25 -18.43 9.93
C ASP A 181 8.94 -19.26 8.84
N ARG A 182 9.00 -20.57 9.08
CA ARG A 182 9.64 -21.55 8.19
C ARG A 182 8.64 -22.20 7.24
N SER A 183 7.35 -22.09 7.53
CA SER A 183 6.24 -22.77 6.84
C SER A 183 5.52 -21.84 5.87
N TYR A 184 5.42 -20.56 6.21
CA TYR A 184 4.66 -19.59 5.44
C TYR A 184 5.46 -18.30 5.17
N ALA A 185 5.27 -17.78 3.98
CA ALA A 185 5.58 -16.41 3.61
C ALA A 185 4.28 -15.69 3.26
N TRP A 186 4.38 -14.41 2.94
CA TRP A 186 3.28 -13.61 2.41
C TRP A 186 3.68 -12.99 1.09
N VAL A 187 2.74 -12.91 0.16
CA VAL A 187 2.88 -12.12 -1.07
C VAL A 187 2.04 -10.87 -0.90
N VAL A 188 2.64 -9.70 -1.03
CA VAL A 188 1.93 -8.42 -1.13
C VAL A 188 1.98 -7.95 -2.57
N TYR A 189 0.87 -8.14 -3.28
CA TYR A 189 0.73 -7.77 -4.69
C TYR A 189 0.78 -6.26 -4.89
N PRO A 190 1.12 -5.78 -6.10
CA PRO A 190 1.17 -4.34 -6.40
C PRO A 190 -0.18 -3.63 -6.17
N ASP A 191 -1.29 -4.36 -6.34
CA ASP A 191 -2.66 -3.88 -6.12
C ASP A 191 -3.05 -3.76 -4.64
N GLY A 192 -2.15 -4.14 -3.73
CA GLY A 192 -2.35 -4.06 -2.29
C GLY A 192 -3.06 -5.27 -1.68
N ARG A 193 -3.37 -6.31 -2.46
CA ARG A 193 -3.83 -7.59 -1.90
C ARG A 193 -2.66 -8.32 -1.25
N SER A 194 -2.94 -9.03 -0.16
CA SER A 194 -2.00 -9.95 0.48
C SER A 194 -2.48 -11.40 0.36
N GLN A 195 -1.54 -12.33 0.22
CA GLN A 195 -1.82 -13.76 0.17
C GLN A 195 -0.79 -14.53 1.00
N LYS A 196 -1.26 -15.39 1.90
CA LYS A 196 -0.40 -16.32 2.64
C LYS A 196 0.09 -17.42 1.69
N ALA A 197 1.40 -17.60 1.60
CA ALA A 197 2.06 -18.54 0.69
C ALA A 197 2.74 -19.67 1.48
N PRO A 198 2.27 -20.93 1.35
CA PRO A 198 2.96 -22.09 1.90
C PRO A 198 4.28 -22.35 1.15
N VAL A 199 5.40 -22.36 1.86
CA VAL A 199 6.75 -22.43 1.25
C VAL A 199 7.64 -23.55 1.78
N ALA A 200 7.28 -24.21 2.88
CA ALA A 200 8.05 -25.34 3.38
C ALA A 200 7.88 -26.58 2.52
N TYR A 201 8.87 -27.47 2.57
CA TYR A 201 8.87 -28.74 1.83
C TYR A 201 7.58 -29.56 2.01
N TRP A 202 6.98 -29.54 3.21
CA TRP A 202 5.78 -30.32 3.52
C TRP A 202 4.44 -29.64 3.15
N ASN A 203 4.43 -28.33 2.90
CA ASN A 203 3.20 -27.59 2.59
C ASN A 203 3.27 -26.77 1.30
N LYS A 204 4.41 -26.77 0.59
CA LYS A 204 4.69 -25.94 -0.59
C LYS A 204 3.53 -25.97 -1.58
N ARG A 205 3.10 -24.78 -2.00
CA ARG A 205 2.15 -24.59 -3.10
C ARG A 205 2.76 -23.69 -4.17
N HIS A 206 2.44 -24.00 -5.43
CA HIS A 206 2.81 -23.15 -6.56
C HIS A 206 1.98 -21.86 -6.52
N ILE A 207 2.60 -20.76 -6.14
CA ILE A 207 2.01 -19.42 -6.12
C ILE A 207 2.97 -18.51 -6.85
N GLU A 208 2.51 -17.89 -7.93
CA GLU A 208 3.33 -16.98 -8.74
C GLU A 208 3.10 -15.53 -8.29
N PRO A 209 4.15 -14.80 -7.87
CA PRO A 209 4.04 -13.38 -7.62
C PRO A 209 3.84 -12.62 -8.93
N MET A 210 3.28 -11.41 -8.84
CA MET A 210 3.26 -10.47 -9.97
C MET A 210 4.55 -9.63 -9.98
N PRO A 211 4.91 -9.03 -11.11
CA PRO A 211 5.98 -8.04 -11.12
C PRO A 211 5.64 -6.88 -10.18
N GLY A 212 6.57 -6.51 -9.30
CA GLY A 212 6.39 -5.51 -8.24
C GLY A 212 5.82 -6.06 -6.93
N SER A 213 5.57 -7.36 -6.84
CA SER A 213 5.17 -8.01 -5.57
C SER A 213 6.30 -7.97 -4.55
N ILE A 214 5.92 -7.87 -3.27
CA ILE A 214 6.81 -8.13 -2.13
C ILE A 214 6.57 -9.56 -1.64
N ILE A 215 7.65 -10.31 -1.44
CA ILE A 215 7.63 -11.60 -0.74
C ILE A 215 8.15 -11.33 0.68
N PHE A 216 7.25 -11.42 1.65
CA PHE A 216 7.53 -11.13 3.06
C PHE A 216 7.62 -12.41 3.88
N VAL A 217 8.78 -12.62 4.53
CA VAL A 217 8.95 -13.65 5.56
C VAL A 217 8.75 -13.03 6.94
N GLY A 218 7.63 -13.36 7.58
CA GLY A 218 7.22 -12.80 8.87
C GLY A 218 7.72 -13.59 10.08
N PHE A 219 7.26 -13.15 11.25
CA PHE A 219 7.49 -13.82 12.53
C PHE A 219 6.72 -15.15 12.59
N ALA A 220 7.33 -16.20 13.15
CA ALA A 220 6.65 -17.46 13.42
C ALA A 220 5.63 -17.32 14.56
N ASP A 221 4.46 -17.95 14.42
CA ASP A 221 3.38 -17.89 15.40
C ASP A 221 3.77 -18.45 16.79
N SER A 222 4.74 -19.37 16.85
CA SER A 222 5.08 -20.13 18.05
C SER A 222 6.25 -19.59 18.88
N LEU A 223 6.97 -18.55 18.42
CA LEU A 223 8.30 -18.22 18.95
C LEU A 223 8.39 -16.92 19.76
N TRP A 224 7.30 -16.15 19.89
CA TRP A 224 7.36 -14.81 20.50
C TRP A 224 6.38 -14.65 21.65
N ARG A 225 6.84 -14.05 22.76
CA ARG A 225 5.94 -13.66 23.86
C ARG A 225 5.11 -12.46 23.38
N GLY A 226 3.88 -12.70 22.91
CA GLY A 226 3.00 -11.65 22.40
C GLY A 226 1.98 -12.14 21.36
N THR A 227 1.49 -11.24 20.51
CA THR A 227 0.62 -11.54 19.35
C THR A 227 1.39 -11.41 18.02
N PRO A 228 2.28 -12.37 17.66
CA PRO A 228 3.02 -12.34 16.39
C PRO A 228 2.12 -12.19 15.15
N GLU A 229 0.89 -12.72 15.20
CA GLU A 229 -0.12 -12.50 14.16
C GLU A 229 -0.46 -11.01 13.98
N ALA A 230 -0.62 -10.26 15.07
CA ALA A 230 -0.91 -8.83 15.01
C ALA A 230 0.28 -8.04 14.46
N MET A 231 1.51 -8.39 14.87
CA MET A 231 2.72 -7.77 14.33
C MET A 231 2.85 -8.02 12.81
N ASN A 232 2.67 -9.27 12.37
CA ASN A 232 2.66 -9.60 10.96
C ASN A 232 1.55 -8.86 10.20
N ALA A 233 0.35 -8.73 10.79
CA ALA A 233 -0.76 -7.99 10.19
C ALA A 233 -0.43 -6.49 10.02
N ASP A 234 0.17 -5.84 11.02
CA ASP A 234 0.56 -4.43 10.94
C ASP A 234 1.65 -4.19 9.90
N ILE A 235 2.61 -5.12 9.80
CA ILE A 235 3.65 -5.07 8.75
C ILE A 235 3.00 -5.22 7.38
N LEU A 236 2.13 -6.22 7.20
CA LEU A 236 1.42 -6.41 5.94
C LEU A 236 0.62 -5.18 5.55
N HIS A 237 -0.13 -4.60 6.49
CA HIS A 237 -0.88 -3.35 6.28
C HIS A 237 0.03 -2.19 5.88
N THR A 238 1.19 -2.04 6.51
CA THR A 238 2.19 -1.03 6.11
C THR A 238 2.69 -1.26 4.68
N LEU A 239 2.93 -2.52 4.30
CA LEU A 239 3.41 -2.88 2.97
C LEU A 239 2.36 -2.72 1.86
N THR A 240 1.05 -2.84 2.17
CA THR A 240 -0.02 -2.59 1.18
C THR A 240 -0.19 -1.10 0.88
N GLN A 241 0.24 -0.24 1.80
CA GLN A 241 0.23 1.23 1.71
C GLN A 241 1.50 1.82 1.07
N ARG A 242 2.44 0.99 0.62
CA ARG A 242 3.70 1.47 0.03
C ARG A 242 3.46 2.28 -1.25
N ILE A 243 4.32 3.26 -1.48
CA ILE A 243 4.48 3.89 -2.79
C ILE A 243 5.25 2.90 -3.69
N PRO A 244 4.77 2.61 -4.91
CA PRO A 244 5.47 1.75 -5.85
C PRO A 244 6.83 2.36 -6.21
N GLU A 245 7.86 1.50 -6.28
CA GLU A 245 9.21 1.90 -6.73
C GLU A 245 9.26 2.16 -8.22
#